data_AF-A0A2P6NJ76-F1
#
_entry.id   AF-A0A2P6NJ76-F1
#
_cell.length_a   1.000
_cell.length_b   1.000
_cell.length_c   1.000
_cell.angle_alpha   90.00
_cell.angle_beta   90.00
_cell.angle_gamma   90.00
#
_symmetry.space_group_name_H-M   'P 1'
#
loop_
_entity.id
_entity.type
_entity.pdbx_description
1 polymer ?
#
loop_
_entity_poly.entity_id
_entity_poly.type
_entity_poly.pdbx_seq_one_letter_code
_entity_poly.pdbx_strand_id
1 'polypeptide(L)'
;MHIHTTLLLVIASLFIVRASIVVPSIHNECGCSFGSDACCGTDSSCYGTSNTISRRCCPTASAFCGCVSGRAYCNGGVWNSSYVAGYDAFGACYDPNQADCAYNPNPNNWIVCPKTHEICRSSSSFSCCPPTHHCTTNEYTSSFPICQPKNADTIPCGQCGDQACCATPSGTSCYSPDSHVCTTDDLGNKQVCSKGFKSCGRDCYDDAVYGCFRGQLYQKN
;
A
#
# COMPACT_ATOMS: atom_id res chain seq x y z
N MET A 1 -4.77 60.56 24.64
CA MET A 1 -3.50 60.31 23.91
C MET A 1 -2.84 59.13 24.60
N HIS A 2 -2.46 58.00 24.02
CA HIS A 2 -2.37 57.45 22.66
C HIS A 2 -2.41 55.90 22.87
N ILE A 3 -3.33 55.17 22.25
CA ILE A 3 -3.16 54.47 20.96
C ILE A 3 -2.38 53.13 21.09
N HIS A 4 -3.17 52.06 20.95
CA HIS A 4 -2.88 50.81 20.23
C HIS A 4 -1.58 50.03 20.53
N THR A 5 -1.69 49.03 21.41
CA THR A 5 -0.80 47.87 21.42
C THR A 5 -1.35 46.81 20.46
N THR A 6 -1.02 46.94 19.18
CA THR A 6 -1.41 46.00 18.11
C THR A 6 -0.63 44.69 18.20
N LEU A 7 -1.36 43.64 18.52
CA LEU A 7 -1.39 42.32 17.86
C LEU A 7 -0.35 42.12 16.74
N LEU A 8 0.76 41.44 17.05
CA LEU A 8 1.67 40.86 16.07
C LEU A 8 1.46 39.34 16.05
N LEU A 9 0.42 38.93 15.35
CA LEU A 9 0.12 37.53 15.04
C LEU A 9 0.95 37.18 13.79
N VAL A 10 2.17 36.69 14.01
CA VAL A 10 3.03 36.15 12.95
C VAL A 10 2.40 34.85 12.47
N ILE A 11 1.60 34.95 11.41
CA ILE A 11 1.13 33.80 10.63
C ILE A 11 2.37 33.26 9.92
N ALA A 12 3.08 32.34 10.58
CA ALA A 12 4.03 31.46 9.93
C ALA A 12 3.21 30.53 9.03
N SER A 13 3.02 30.95 7.78
CA SER A 13 2.49 30.11 6.71
C SER A 13 3.38 28.89 6.55
N LEU A 14 3.01 27.79 7.21
CA LEU A 14 3.51 26.45 6.92
C LEU A 14 3.14 26.13 5.47
N PHE A 15 4.00 26.51 4.53
CA PHE A 15 4.06 25.86 3.23
C PHE A 15 4.49 24.41 3.50
N ILE A 16 3.52 23.55 3.75
CA ILE A 16 3.70 22.11 3.61
C ILE A 16 3.91 21.92 2.10
N VAL A 17 5.17 22.02 1.67
CA VAL A 17 5.59 21.51 0.37
C VAL A 17 5.32 20.01 0.45
N ARG A 18 4.13 19.59 0.02
CA ARG A 18 3.90 18.18 -0.24
C ARG A 18 4.93 17.81 -1.30
N ALA A 19 5.92 17.02 -0.92
CA ALA A 19 6.91 16.51 -1.85
C ALA A 19 6.13 15.69 -2.89
N SER A 20 5.94 16.27 -4.07
CA SER A 20 5.26 15.61 -5.17
C SER A 20 6.21 14.56 -5.73
N ILE A 21 5.81 13.30 -5.66
CA ILE A 21 6.55 12.20 -6.28
C ILE A 21 6.53 12.28 -7.81
N VAL A 22 5.57 13.02 -8.36
CA VAL A 22 5.47 13.27 -9.80
C VAL A 22 6.35 14.45 -10.17
N VAL A 23 7.15 14.22 -11.21
CA VAL A 23 7.93 15.25 -11.88
C VAL A 23 7.19 15.63 -13.16
N PRO A 24 6.89 16.92 -13.42
CA PRO A 24 6.31 17.34 -14.68
C PRO A 24 7.19 16.90 -15.86
N SER A 25 6.60 16.34 -16.90
CA SER A 25 7.33 16.12 -18.15
C SER A 25 7.69 17.46 -18.78
N ILE A 26 8.91 17.57 -19.28
CA ILE A 26 9.37 18.76 -20.04
C ILE A 26 8.57 18.87 -21.34
N HIS A 27 8.33 17.73 -22.00
CA HIS A 27 7.48 17.59 -23.18
C HIS A 27 6.63 16.32 -23.11
N ASN A 28 5.36 16.43 -23.54
CA ASN A 28 4.40 15.33 -23.52
C ASN A 28 4.65 14.28 -24.63
N GLU A 29 5.38 14.64 -25.69
CA GLU A 29 5.76 13.75 -26.77
C GLU A 29 7.25 13.93 -27.12
N CYS A 30 8.01 12.83 -27.15
CA CYS A 30 9.34 12.87 -27.75
C CYS A 30 9.23 12.88 -29.27
N GLY A 31 9.68 13.95 -29.92
CA GLY A 31 9.68 14.05 -31.40
C GLY A 31 10.66 13.11 -32.14
N CYS A 32 11.36 12.19 -31.46
CA CYS A 32 12.37 11.31 -32.11
C CYS A 32 12.63 9.99 -31.38
N SER A 33 13.53 9.16 -31.93
CA SER A 33 13.92 7.81 -31.46
C SER A 33 14.37 7.75 -29.98
N PHE A 34 14.30 6.56 -29.39
CA PHE A 34 14.53 6.33 -27.94
C PHE A 34 15.97 6.70 -27.53
N GLY A 35 16.13 7.29 -26.34
CA GLY A 35 17.45 7.63 -25.79
C GLY A 35 18.17 8.79 -26.50
N SER A 36 17.47 9.51 -27.38
CA SER A 36 18.01 10.71 -28.03
C SER A 36 17.65 11.96 -27.22
N ASP A 37 18.67 12.56 -26.60
CA ASP A 37 18.55 13.87 -25.92
C ASP A 37 18.22 15.01 -26.92
N ALA A 38 18.40 14.78 -28.22
CA ALA A 38 18.22 15.80 -29.27
C ALA A 38 16.80 16.37 -29.37
N CYS A 39 15.78 15.71 -28.78
CA CYS A 39 14.37 16.17 -28.85
C CYS A 39 13.77 16.53 -27.52
N CYS A 40 14.47 16.23 -26.43
CA CYS A 40 14.05 16.54 -25.08
C CYS A 40 14.86 17.71 -24.49
N GLY A 41 15.89 18.19 -25.22
CA GLY A 41 16.85 19.15 -24.68
C GLY A 41 17.90 18.43 -23.83
N THR A 42 18.91 19.16 -23.39
CA THR A 42 20.05 18.58 -22.65
C THR A 42 19.74 18.27 -21.18
N ASP A 43 18.60 18.73 -20.67
CA ASP A 43 18.15 18.60 -19.28
C ASP A 43 17.07 17.52 -19.09
N SER A 44 16.73 16.80 -20.15
CA SER A 44 15.77 15.71 -20.08
C SER A 44 16.02 14.62 -21.11
N SER A 45 15.53 13.41 -20.81
CA SER A 45 15.73 12.24 -21.67
C SER A 45 14.38 11.73 -22.15
N CYS A 46 14.35 11.21 -23.37
CA CYS A 46 13.15 10.60 -23.92
C CYS A 46 12.93 9.19 -23.37
N TYR A 47 11.80 9.00 -22.69
CA TYR A 47 11.33 7.72 -22.19
C TYR A 47 10.13 7.21 -22.99
N GLY A 48 10.09 5.89 -23.22
CA GLY A 48 9.13 5.21 -24.08
C GLY A 48 9.80 4.62 -25.33
N THR A 49 9.61 3.31 -25.56
CA THR A 49 10.14 2.59 -26.73
C THR A 49 9.49 3.10 -28.04
N SER A 50 10.03 2.71 -29.20
CA SER A 50 9.45 3.04 -30.51
C SER A 50 8.01 2.52 -30.69
N ASN A 51 7.62 1.58 -29.83
CA ASN A 51 6.28 1.06 -29.69
C ASN A 51 5.75 1.47 -28.30
N THR A 52 5.59 2.78 -27.99
CA THR A 52 4.80 3.26 -26.82
C THR A 52 3.70 4.25 -27.21
N ILE A 53 2.57 4.24 -26.48
CA ILE A 53 1.37 5.02 -26.82
C ILE A 53 1.62 6.49 -26.50
N SER A 54 2.40 6.76 -25.44
CA SER A 54 3.04 8.06 -25.24
C SER A 54 4.54 7.88 -25.02
N ARG A 55 5.32 8.84 -25.53
CA ARG A 55 6.77 8.96 -25.33
C ARG A 55 6.98 10.27 -24.62
N ARG A 56 7.74 10.34 -23.53
CA ARG A 56 7.82 11.56 -22.73
C ARG A 56 9.24 11.99 -22.48
N CYS A 57 9.46 13.29 -22.51
CA CYS A 57 10.71 13.87 -22.06
C CYS A 57 10.64 14.06 -20.54
N CYS A 58 11.33 13.22 -19.79
CA CYS A 58 11.42 13.31 -18.34
C CYS A 58 12.77 13.92 -17.96
N PRO A 59 12.84 14.88 -17.01
CA PRO A 59 14.10 15.46 -16.54
C PRO A 59 15.18 14.42 -16.23
N THR A 60 16.46 14.72 -16.45
CA THR A 60 17.55 13.72 -16.37
C THR A 60 17.66 13.03 -15.00
N ALA A 61 17.23 13.68 -13.92
CA ALA A 61 17.20 13.10 -12.57
C ALA A 61 15.93 12.29 -12.24
N SER A 62 15.00 12.20 -13.19
CA SER A 62 13.71 11.51 -13.03
C SER A 62 13.66 10.21 -13.83
N ALA A 63 12.72 9.35 -13.49
CA ALA A 63 12.43 8.11 -14.18
C ALA A 63 11.03 8.16 -14.80
N PHE A 64 10.70 7.20 -15.67
CA PHE A 64 9.38 7.07 -16.29
C PHE A 64 8.70 5.77 -15.85
N CYS A 65 7.42 5.87 -15.53
CA CYS A 65 6.56 4.72 -15.25
C CYS A 65 5.33 4.81 -16.14
N GLY A 66 5.00 3.74 -16.85
CA GLY A 66 3.91 3.78 -17.80
C GLY A 66 3.82 2.50 -18.61
N CYS A 67 2.75 2.41 -19.39
CA CYS A 67 2.58 1.35 -20.35
C CYS A 67 3.53 1.47 -21.52
N VAL A 68 3.74 0.33 -22.18
CA VAL A 68 4.30 0.28 -23.53
C VAL A 68 3.17 0.03 -24.54
N SER A 69 3.37 0.38 -25.82
CA SER A 69 2.36 0.21 -26.89
C SER A 69 2.34 -1.19 -27.45
N GLY A 70 1.44 -1.37 -28.43
CA GLY A 70 1.08 -2.67 -28.99
C GLY A 70 0.00 -3.37 -28.19
N ARG A 71 -0.65 -2.69 -27.23
CA ARG A 71 -1.75 -3.23 -26.41
C ARG A 71 -2.94 -2.28 -26.44
N ALA A 72 -4.13 -2.85 -26.61
CA ALA A 72 -5.38 -2.11 -26.76
C ALA A 72 -5.86 -1.44 -25.46
N TYR A 73 -5.27 -1.79 -24.31
CA TYR A 73 -5.65 -1.30 -23.00
C TYR A 73 -4.41 -0.89 -22.22
N CYS A 74 -4.53 0.16 -21.42
CA CYS A 74 -3.52 0.61 -20.48
C CYS A 74 -4.23 1.26 -19.30
N ASN A 75 -3.87 0.85 -18.09
CA ASN A 75 -4.46 1.38 -16.87
C ASN A 75 -3.38 1.62 -15.83
N GLY A 76 -3.38 2.80 -15.24
CA GLY A 76 -2.43 3.10 -14.19
C GLY A 76 -2.57 4.52 -13.70
N GLY A 77 -1.67 4.88 -12.79
CA GLY A 77 -1.66 6.21 -12.23
C GLY A 77 -0.54 6.43 -11.23
N VAL A 78 -0.60 7.59 -10.60
CA VAL A 78 0.34 7.98 -9.56
C VAL A 78 -0.44 8.21 -8.26
N TRP A 79 0.09 7.71 -7.15
CA TRP A 79 -0.52 7.87 -5.84
C TRP A 79 -0.91 9.31 -5.52
N ASN A 80 -2.15 9.50 -5.06
CA ASN A 80 -2.69 10.78 -4.63
C ASN A 80 -2.52 11.92 -5.65
N SER A 81 -2.44 11.57 -6.94
CA SER A 81 -2.50 12.53 -8.03
C SER A 81 -3.96 12.66 -8.47
N SER A 82 -4.45 13.90 -8.53
CA SER A 82 -5.63 14.17 -9.36
C SER A 82 -5.28 13.89 -10.83
N TYR A 83 -6.27 13.52 -11.64
CA TYR A 83 -6.09 13.46 -13.09
C TYR A 83 -5.81 14.88 -13.61
N VAL A 84 -4.58 15.14 -14.06
CA VAL A 84 -4.18 16.44 -14.63
C VAL A 84 -3.77 16.22 -16.08
N ALA A 85 -4.09 17.14 -16.99
CA ALA A 85 -3.67 17.01 -18.39
C ALA A 85 -2.12 16.94 -18.48
N GLY A 86 -1.59 15.97 -19.24
CA GLY A 86 -0.17 15.58 -19.18
C GLY A 86 0.11 14.43 -18.20
N TYR A 87 -0.91 13.92 -17.52
CA TYR A 87 -0.92 12.68 -16.75
C TYR A 87 -2.00 11.85 -17.42
N ASP A 88 -1.62 11.01 -18.36
CA ASP A 88 -2.59 10.20 -19.09
C ASP A 88 -2.60 8.77 -18.55
N ALA A 89 -3.56 7.98 -19.01
CA ALA A 89 -3.63 6.56 -18.71
C ALA A 89 -2.32 5.81 -19.04
N PHE A 90 -1.41 6.40 -19.84
CA PHE A 90 -0.26 5.73 -20.47
C PHE A 90 1.06 5.88 -19.73
N GLY A 91 1.27 6.91 -18.89
CA GLY A 91 2.48 7.01 -18.07
C GLY A 91 2.77 8.38 -17.47
N ALA A 92 3.74 8.44 -16.54
CA ALA A 92 4.21 9.64 -15.86
C ALA A 92 5.72 9.60 -15.56
N CYS A 93 6.34 10.77 -15.51
CA CYS A 93 7.69 10.94 -14.97
C CYS A 93 7.62 11.03 -13.43
N TYR A 94 8.59 10.45 -12.72
CA TYR A 94 8.61 10.43 -11.25
C TYR A 94 10.03 10.57 -10.70
N ASP A 95 10.16 11.01 -9.45
CA ASP A 95 11.44 11.06 -8.73
C ASP A 95 11.78 9.67 -8.16
N PRO A 96 12.81 8.97 -8.69
CA PRO A 96 13.16 7.62 -8.24
C PRO A 96 13.74 7.58 -6.81
N ASN A 97 14.10 8.73 -6.24
CA ASN A 97 14.53 8.81 -4.84
C ASN A 97 13.35 8.82 -3.87
N GLN A 98 12.16 9.22 -4.33
CA GLN A 98 10.97 9.37 -3.49
C GLN A 98 9.87 8.34 -3.77
N ALA A 99 9.90 7.71 -4.94
CA ALA A 99 8.89 6.76 -5.35
C ALA A 99 9.48 5.55 -6.08
N ASP A 100 8.68 4.49 -6.11
CA ASP A 100 8.91 3.27 -6.87
C ASP A 100 7.81 3.11 -7.93
N CYS A 101 8.18 2.54 -9.07
CA CYS A 101 7.26 2.18 -10.14
C CYS A 101 7.03 0.66 -10.15
N ALA A 102 5.77 0.26 -10.35
CA ALA A 102 5.45 -1.09 -10.78
C ALA A 102 4.71 -1.06 -12.10
N TYR A 103 5.06 -2.03 -12.94
CA TYR A 103 4.45 -2.25 -14.23
C TYR A 103 4.24 -3.75 -14.44
N ASN A 104 3.13 -4.11 -15.06
CA ASN A 104 2.87 -5.45 -15.56
C ASN A 104 2.36 -5.38 -16.99
N PRO A 105 3.07 -5.99 -17.95
CA PRO A 105 2.69 -5.97 -19.36
C PRO A 105 1.39 -6.71 -19.66
N ASN A 106 0.92 -7.61 -18.80
CA ASN A 106 -0.30 -8.37 -18.97
C ASN A 106 -1.15 -8.31 -17.68
N PRO A 107 -2.06 -7.34 -17.53
CA PRO A 107 -2.89 -6.74 -18.60
C PRO A 107 -2.49 -5.32 -19.06
N ASN A 108 -1.24 -4.89 -18.88
CA ASN A 108 -0.75 -3.52 -19.15
C ASN A 108 -1.17 -2.52 -18.05
N ASN A 109 -0.88 -2.90 -16.81
CA ASN A 109 -1.12 -2.07 -15.63
C ASN A 109 0.18 -1.43 -15.14
N TRP A 110 0.11 -0.19 -14.64
CA TRP A 110 1.24 0.47 -13.99
C TRP A 110 0.81 1.31 -12.79
N ILE A 111 1.73 1.57 -11.86
CA ILE A 111 1.53 2.52 -10.78
C ILE A 111 2.85 3.10 -10.29
N VAL A 112 2.82 4.36 -9.86
CA VAL A 112 3.90 4.98 -9.09
C VAL A 112 3.44 5.19 -7.65
N CYS A 113 4.18 4.64 -6.70
CA CYS A 113 3.91 4.72 -5.28
C CYS A 113 5.09 5.40 -4.55
N PRO A 114 4.85 6.23 -3.52
CA PRO A 114 5.94 6.68 -2.66
C PRO A 114 6.70 5.50 -2.07
N LYS A 115 8.01 5.62 -1.82
CA LYS A 115 8.81 4.55 -1.18
C LYS A 115 8.31 4.15 0.21
N THR A 116 7.49 5.01 0.84
CA THR A 116 6.85 4.72 2.13
C THR A 116 5.60 3.84 2.01
N HIS A 117 5.09 3.65 0.79
CA HIS A 117 3.90 2.87 0.49
C HIS A 117 4.29 1.52 -0.11
N GLU A 118 3.48 0.51 0.17
CA GLU A 118 3.65 -0.81 -0.44
C GLU A 118 2.87 -0.89 -1.76
N ILE A 119 3.49 -1.37 -2.82
CA ILE A 119 2.82 -1.56 -4.11
C ILE A 119 1.91 -2.78 -4.01
N CYS A 120 0.61 -2.57 -4.22
CA CYS A 120 -0.39 -3.63 -4.20
C CYS A 120 -0.93 -3.95 -5.59
N ARG A 121 -0.78 -5.22 -5.98
CA ARG A 121 -1.07 -5.68 -7.33
C ARG A 121 -2.36 -6.50 -7.38
N SER A 122 -3.04 -6.44 -8.51
CA SER A 122 -4.17 -7.30 -8.86
C SER A 122 -4.15 -7.62 -10.35
N SER A 123 -5.02 -8.53 -10.80
CA SER A 123 -5.13 -8.87 -12.21
C SER A 123 -5.71 -7.76 -13.09
N SER A 124 -6.35 -6.72 -12.51
CA SER A 124 -7.04 -5.67 -13.28
C SER A 124 -6.61 -4.24 -12.94
N SER A 125 -6.00 -3.99 -11.78
CA SER A 125 -5.49 -2.67 -11.41
C SER A 125 -4.45 -2.75 -10.29
N PHE A 126 -3.63 -1.71 -10.14
CA PHE A 126 -2.66 -1.56 -9.06
C PHE A 126 -3.07 -0.44 -8.09
N SER A 127 -2.59 -0.50 -6.86
CA SER A 127 -2.80 0.53 -5.82
C SER A 127 -1.55 0.66 -4.95
N CYS A 128 -1.45 1.74 -4.18
CA CYS A 128 -0.40 1.91 -3.17
C CYS A 128 -1.04 1.77 -1.78
N CYS A 129 -0.63 0.76 -1.02
CA CYS A 129 -1.06 0.66 0.37
C CYS A 129 -0.31 1.69 1.21
N PRO A 130 -1.01 2.49 2.05
CA PRO A 130 -0.36 3.43 2.95
C PRO A 130 0.60 2.70 3.90
N PRO A 131 1.54 3.41 4.54
CA PRO A 131 2.56 2.78 5.39
C PRO A 131 1.99 1.89 6.50
N THR A 132 0.77 2.18 6.95
CA THR A 132 0.01 1.46 7.98
C THR A 132 -0.72 0.21 7.46
N HIS A 133 -0.66 -0.09 6.16
CA HIS A 133 -1.37 -1.20 5.50
C HIS A 133 -0.39 -2.05 4.66
N HIS A 134 -0.70 -3.33 4.52
CA HIS A 134 0.00 -4.25 3.63
C HIS A 134 -0.93 -4.75 2.53
N CYS A 135 -0.35 -5.20 1.42
CA CYS A 135 -1.13 -5.79 0.34
C CYS A 135 -1.43 -7.26 0.62
N THR A 136 -2.70 -7.68 0.45
CA THR A 136 -3.10 -9.09 0.59
C THR A 136 -3.44 -9.78 -0.71
N THR A 137 -3.30 -9.05 -1.82
CA THR A 137 -3.62 -9.54 -3.15
C THR A 137 -2.41 -9.53 -4.06
N ASN A 138 -2.47 -10.31 -5.13
CA ASN A 138 -1.52 -10.23 -6.22
C ASN A 138 -2.26 -10.42 -7.56
N GLU A 139 -1.50 -10.45 -8.65
CA GLU A 139 -2.01 -10.55 -10.03
C GLU A 139 -2.78 -11.85 -10.32
N TYR A 140 -2.69 -12.85 -9.43
CA TYR A 140 -3.30 -14.16 -9.59
C TYR A 140 -4.41 -14.45 -8.59
N THR A 141 -4.47 -13.71 -7.47
CA THR A 141 -5.40 -14.01 -6.37
C THR A 141 -6.62 -13.10 -6.31
N SER A 142 -6.61 -11.93 -6.95
CA SER A 142 -7.73 -10.98 -6.94
C SER A 142 -7.80 -10.12 -8.20
N SER A 143 -9.02 -9.72 -8.56
CA SER A 143 -9.26 -8.72 -9.62
C SER A 143 -9.03 -7.29 -9.18
N PHE A 144 -9.00 -7.01 -7.87
CA PHE A 144 -8.78 -5.66 -7.33
C PHE A 144 -7.76 -5.69 -6.19
N PRO A 145 -6.92 -4.64 -6.06
CA PRO A 145 -5.91 -4.58 -5.02
C PRO A 145 -6.57 -4.35 -3.65
N ILE A 146 -6.19 -5.14 -2.64
CA ILE A 146 -6.71 -5.01 -1.28
C ILE A 146 -5.56 -4.65 -0.34
N CYS A 147 -5.68 -3.48 0.28
CA CYS A 147 -4.80 -3.03 1.35
C CYS A 147 -5.48 -3.31 2.69
N GLN A 148 -4.84 -4.13 3.54
CA GLN A 148 -5.31 -4.40 4.89
C GLN A 148 -4.39 -3.70 5.89
N PRO A 149 -4.92 -3.13 6.99
CA PRO A 149 -4.06 -2.52 8.01
C PRO A 149 -3.02 -3.54 8.51
N LYS A 150 -1.74 -3.16 8.56
CA LYS A 150 -0.66 -3.96 9.15
C LYS A 150 -0.96 -4.33 10.62
N ASN A 151 -1.80 -3.52 11.26
CA ASN A 151 -2.26 -3.69 12.63
C ASN A 151 -3.75 -4.03 12.74
N ALA A 152 -4.42 -4.46 11.65
CA ALA A 152 -5.73 -5.12 11.78
C ALA A 152 -5.61 -6.41 12.63
N ASP A 153 -4.37 -6.88 12.76
CA ASP A 153 -3.94 -7.96 13.64
C ASP A 153 -3.27 -7.45 14.94
N THR A 154 -3.46 -6.21 15.40
CA THR A 154 -2.99 -5.82 16.75
C THR A 154 -3.72 -4.58 17.21
N ILE A 155 -4.98 -4.75 17.65
CA ILE A 155 -5.58 -3.80 18.58
C ILE A 155 -4.71 -3.84 19.84
N PRO A 156 -3.93 -2.82 20.22
CA PRO A 156 -3.21 -2.86 21.49
C PRO A 156 -4.24 -3.10 22.59
N CYS A 157 -3.97 -3.98 23.58
CA CYS A 157 -5.00 -4.35 24.58
C CYS A 157 -5.70 -3.17 25.27
N GLY A 158 -5.08 -1.98 25.30
CA GLY A 158 -5.71 -0.75 25.78
C GLY A 158 -6.81 -0.16 24.90
N GLN A 159 -7.10 -0.72 23.73
CA GLN A 159 -8.12 -0.25 22.79
C GLN A 159 -9.36 -1.16 22.72
N CYS A 160 -9.44 -2.21 23.56
CA CYS A 160 -10.62 -3.08 23.62
C CYS A 160 -11.84 -2.46 24.33
N GLY A 161 -11.74 -1.22 24.82
CA GLY A 161 -12.82 -0.57 25.56
C GLY A 161 -13.22 -1.40 26.78
N ASP A 162 -14.51 -1.75 26.88
CA ASP A 162 -15.05 -2.61 27.94
C ASP A 162 -14.84 -4.12 27.71
N GLN A 163 -14.22 -4.50 26.59
CA GLN A 163 -13.91 -5.90 26.27
C GLN A 163 -12.57 -6.33 26.87
N ALA A 164 -12.43 -7.63 27.11
CA ALA A 164 -11.16 -8.23 27.46
C ALA A 164 -10.26 -8.39 26.22
N CYS A 165 -8.97 -8.58 26.44
CA CYS A 165 -7.96 -8.65 25.38
C CYS A 165 -7.18 -9.96 25.42
N CYS A 166 -6.92 -10.54 24.24
CA CYS A 166 -6.07 -11.71 24.06
C CYS A 166 -5.03 -11.48 22.96
N ALA A 167 -3.74 -11.58 23.28
CA ALA A 167 -2.67 -11.51 22.29
C ALA A 167 -2.44 -12.90 21.66
N THR A 168 -3.01 -13.13 20.48
CA THR A 168 -2.93 -14.39 19.71
C THR A 168 -1.77 -14.35 18.70
N PRO A 169 -1.35 -15.50 18.13
CA PRO A 169 -0.34 -15.54 17.06
C PRO A 169 -0.75 -14.81 15.79
N SER A 170 -2.05 -14.69 15.54
CA SER A 170 -2.61 -13.92 14.41
C SER A 170 -2.85 -12.47 14.80
N GLY A 171 -2.50 -12.06 16.02
CA GLY A 171 -2.74 -10.71 16.48
C GLY A 171 -3.52 -10.55 17.75
N THR A 172 -3.81 -9.31 18.12
CA THR A 172 -4.64 -9.05 19.30
C THR A 172 -6.13 -9.13 18.97
N SER A 173 -6.86 -9.93 19.75
CA SER A 173 -8.31 -10.07 19.66
C SER A 173 -8.98 -9.52 20.92
N CYS A 174 -9.94 -8.63 20.74
CA CYS A 174 -10.85 -8.20 21.81
C CYS A 174 -12.02 -9.19 21.90
N TYR A 175 -12.44 -9.54 23.12
CA TYR A 175 -13.50 -10.51 23.35
C TYR A 175 -14.38 -10.14 24.53
N SER A 176 -15.65 -10.54 24.49
CA SER A 176 -16.55 -10.40 25.63
C SER A 176 -16.15 -11.40 26.72
N PRO A 177 -15.72 -10.94 27.92
CA PRO A 177 -15.30 -11.83 29.00
C PRO A 177 -16.47 -12.63 29.58
N ASP A 178 -17.72 -12.29 29.25
CA ASP A 178 -18.90 -13.02 29.70
C ASP A 178 -19.08 -14.35 28.97
N SER A 179 -18.68 -14.42 27.69
CA SER A 179 -18.90 -15.57 26.81
C SER A 179 -17.60 -16.27 26.38
N HIS A 180 -16.47 -15.57 26.42
CA HIS A 180 -15.20 -16.07 25.92
C HIS A 180 -14.08 -15.96 26.95
N VAL A 181 -12.98 -16.66 26.69
CA VAL A 181 -11.78 -16.68 27.52
C VAL A 181 -10.54 -16.77 26.62
N CYS A 182 -9.46 -16.10 27.02
CA CYS A 182 -8.15 -16.22 26.39
C CYS A 182 -7.42 -17.44 26.98
N THR A 183 -7.29 -18.51 26.19
CA THR A 183 -6.66 -19.77 26.60
C THR A 183 -5.30 -19.93 25.95
N THR A 184 -4.39 -20.63 26.62
CA THR A 184 -3.02 -20.87 26.15
C THR A 184 -2.86 -22.36 25.82
N ASP A 185 -2.30 -22.66 24.64
CA ASP A 185 -2.00 -24.02 24.22
C ASP A 185 -0.69 -24.55 24.86
N ASP A 186 -0.31 -25.78 24.51
CA ASP A 186 0.88 -26.44 25.05
C ASP A 186 2.22 -25.88 24.51
N LEU A 187 2.17 -25.01 23.51
CA LEU A 187 3.31 -24.27 22.96
C LEU A 187 3.39 -22.82 23.48
N GLY A 188 2.43 -22.39 24.30
CA GLY A 188 2.35 -21.01 24.80
C GLY A 188 1.62 -20.03 23.89
N ASN A 189 1.04 -20.49 22.78
CA ASN A 189 0.21 -19.65 21.91
C ASN A 189 -1.14 -19.42 22.56
N LYS A 190 -1.66 -18.19 22.44
CA LYS A 190 -2.98 -17.85 22.99
C LYS A 190 -4.04 -17.81 21.91
N GLN A 191 -5.26 -18.17 22.28
CA GLN A 191 -6.43 -18.06 21.42
C GLN A 191 -7.65 -17.65 22.22
N VAL A 192 -8.57 -16.92 21.59
CA VAL A 192 -9.88 -16.63 22.17
C VAL A 192 -10.80 -17.82 21.90
N CYS A 193 -11.28 -18.47 22.96
CA CYS A 193 -12.22 -19.57 22.89
C CYS A 193 -13.50 -19.27 23.66
N SER A 194 -14.61 -19.87 23.25
CA SER A 194 -15.82 -19.90 24.07
C SER A 194 -15.51 -20.47 25.45
N LYS A 195 -16.14 -19.95 26.50
CA LYS A 195 -15.97 -20.50 27.86
C LYS A 195 -16.24 -22.00 27.89
N GLY A 196 -15.36 -22.74 28.56
CA GLY A 196 -15.39 -24.20 28.64
C GLY A 196 -14.48 -24.92 27.63
N PHE A 197 -13.99 -24.23 26.60
CA PHE A 197 -13.07 -24.78 25.61
C PHE A 197 -11.62 -24.43 25.92
N LYS A 198 -10.68 -25.29 25.48
CA LYS A 198 -9.22 -25.07 25.50
C LYS A 198 -8.72 -24.71 24.11
N SER A 199 -7.48 -24.24 24.00
CA SER A 199 -6.84 -23.91 22.72
C SER A 199 -5.74 -24.91 22.33
N CYS A 200 -5.62 -25.16 21.03
CA CYS A 200 -4.54 -25.94 20.44
C CYS A 200 -4.16 -25.36 19.07
N GLY A 201 -2.99 -24.73 18.95
CA GLY A 201 -2.64 -24.00 17.73
C GLY A 201 -3.61 -22.86 17.46
N ARG A 202 -4.41 -22.97 16.38
CA ARG A 202 -5.42 -21.98 16.00
C ARG A 202 -6.85 -22.38 16.37
N ASP A 203 -7.03 -23.59 16.92
CA ASP A 203 -8.34 -24.18 17.15
C ASP A 203 -8.73 -24.14 18.63
N CYS A 204 -10.04 -24.10 18.86
CA CYS A 204 -10.65 -24.27 20.19
C CYS A 204 -11.27 -25.66 20.27
N TYR A 205 -11.05 -26.37 21.36
CA TYR A 205 -11.48 -27.76 21.51
C TYR A 205 -12.10 -28.05 22.88
N ASP A 206 -13.01 -29.02 22.89
CA ASP A 206 -13.58 -29.58 24.13
C ASP A 206 -12.60 -30.62 24.70
N ASP A 207 -12.09 -30.34 25.90
CA ASP A 207 -11.11 -31.21 26.57
C ASP A 207 -11.72 -32.54 27.04
N ALA A 208 -13.05 -32.69 27.02
CA ALA A 208 -13.70 -33.98 27.24
C ALA A 208 -13.52 -34.93 26.05
N VAL A 209 -13.31 -34.40 24.84
CA VAL A 209 -13.28 -35.19 23.59
C VAL A 209 -11.89 -35.19 22.96
N TYR A 210 -11.16 -34.08 23.02
CA TYR A 210 -9.87 -33.90 22.35
C TYR A 210 -8.77 -33.54 23.35
N GLY A 211 -7.52 -33.75 22.94
CA GLY A 211 -6.31 -33.25 23.58
C GLY A 211 -5.44 -32.46 22.60
N CYS A 212 -4.43 -31.78 23.13
CA CYS A 212 -3.46 -31.02 22.35
C CYS A 212 -2.05 -31.57 22.55
N PHE A 213 -1.32 -31.78 21.46
CA PHE A 213 0.10 -32.14 21.51
C PHE A 213 0.87 -31.42 20.40
N ARG A 214 1.83 -30.60 20.80
CA ARG A 214 2.67 -29.74 19.96
C ARG A 214 1.83 -28.88 19.01
N GLY A 215 0.78 -28.25 19.53
CA GLY A 215 -0.14 -27.42 18.76
C GLY A 215 -1.02 -28.17 17.75
N GLN A 216 -1.12 -29.51 17.86
CA GLN A 216 -2.02 -30.32 17.05
C GLN A 216 -3.07 -31.04 17.90
N LEU A 217 -4.33 -30.98 17.46
CA LEU A 217 -5.43 -31.67 18.10
C LEU A 217 -5.38 -33.18 17.84
N TYR A 218 -5.69 -33.97 18.86
CA TYR A 218 -5.92 -35.41 18.74
C TYR A 218 -7.16 -35.81 19.53
N GLN A 219 -7.86 -36.87 19.09
CA GLN A 219 -9.02 -37.39 19.79
C GLN A 219 -8.58 -38.25 20.98
N LYS A 220 -9.19 -38.04 22.15
CA LYS A 220 -8.97 -38.89 23.33
C LYS A 220 -9.79 -40.17 23.17
N ASN A 221 -9.17 -41.29 23.53
CA ASN A 221 -9.85 -42.59 23.60
C ASN A 221 -10.54 -42.78 24.94
#